data_AF-A0A524PDI2-F1
#
_entry.id   AF-A0A524PDI2-F1
#
_cell.length_a   1.000
_cell.length_b   1.000
_cell.length_c   1.000
_cell.angle_alpha   90.00
_cell.angle_beta   90.00
_cell.angle_gamma   90.00
#
_symmetry.space_group_name_H-M   'P 1'
#
loop_
_entity.id
_entity.type
_entity.pdbx_description
1 polymer ?
#
loop_
_entity_poly.entity_id
_entity_poly.type
_entity_poly.pdbx_seq_one_letter_code
_entity_poly.pdbx_strand_id
1 'polypeptide(L)'
;MKLFEVNSRLLSKEFTRVPKIIYMNDPVWVCPLDRDIDSIFEPSKNAYFKHGDATRWILRDSSGRLIGRVAAFIDFNTSSTWDQPTGGMGFFECIDSPEAAFMLFDAARNWLTERGMEAMDGPINFGETDKYWGLLVDGFTHPTFEVAYNPPYYIKLFESYGFKKFYGMTGFLFDIKAGAPERFRKIAEWITRKPDYEFRHFRWDRANEMMDDFAEVFNQAWASFKKDNFEPLTRDYIMGTLKKARIIIDVEFIWIAYFKKRPVAIFMLYPDA
;
A
#
# COMPACT_ATOMS: atom_id res chain seq x y z
N MET A 1 3.71 -2.90 -30.88
CA MET A 1 3.47 -3.40 -29.51
C MET A 1 2.11 -4.08 -29.49
N LYS A 2 1.90 -5.06 -28.61
CA LYS A 2 0.62 -5.77 -28.48
C LYS A 2 0.24 -5.90 -27.02
N LEU A 3 -0.97 -5.45 -26.70
CA LEU A 3 -1.57 -5.50 -25.37
C LEU A 3 -2.33 -6.81 -25.19
N PHE A 4 -2.24 -7.42 -24.01
CA PHE A 4 -2.96 -8.64 -23.66
C PHE A 4 -3.63 -8.46 -22.30
N GLU A 5 -4.94 -8.69 -22.24
CA GLU A 5 -5.67 -8.81 -20.99
C GLU A 5 -5.30 -10.13 -20.30
N VAL A 6 -5.04 -10.06 -18.99
CA VAL A 6 -4.59 -11.22 -18.20
C VAL A 6 -5.78 -12.08 -17.80
N ASN A 7 -6.16 -12.98 -18.69
CA ASN A 7 -7.29 -13.90 -18.53
C ASN A 7 -6.88 -15.38 -18.41
N SER A 8 -5.58 -15.65 -18.22
CA SER A 8 -5.05 -17.00 -18.09
C SER A 8 -3.92 -17.09 -17.08
N ARG A 9 -3.68 -18.29 -16.56
CA ARG A 9 -2.57 -18.56 -15.63
C ARG A 9 -1.20 -18.25 -16.24
N LEU A 10 -1.04 -18.41 -17.56
CA LEU A 10 0.20 -18.06 -18.25
C LEU A 10 0.43 -16.54 -18.21
N LEU A 11 -0.59 -15.76 -18.56
CA LEU A 11 -0.51 -14.29 -18.54
C LEU A 11 -0.36 -13.75 -17.12
N SER A 12 -0.93 -14.41 -16.11
CA SER A 12 -0.73 -14.08 -14.67
C SER A 12 0.74 -14.15 -14.28
N LYS A 13 1.44 -15.21 -14.70
CA LYS A 13 2.88 -15.37 -14.45
C LYS A 13 3.72 -14.34 -15.18
N GLU A 14 3.29 -13.93 -16.37
CA GLU A 14 3.98 -12.87 -17.10
C GLU A 14 3.77 -11.50 -16.45
N PHE A 15 2.57 -11.24 -15.94
CA PHE A 15 2.25 -10.02 -15.20
C PHE A 15 3.15 -9.83 -13.97
N THR A 16 3.42 -10.89 -13.21
CA THR A 16 4.36 -10.84 -12.07
C THR A 16 5.83 -10.82 -12.50
N ARG A 17 6.14 -11.23 -13.73
CA ARG A 17 7.50 -11.24 -14.29
C ARG A 17 7.96 -9.88 -14.84
N VAL A 18 7.05 -9.06 -15.38
CA VAL A 18 7.37 -7.72 -15.91
C VAL A 18 8.26 -6.88 -14.98
N PRO A 19 7.95 -6.66 -13.69
CA PRO A 19 8.79 -5.83 -12.83
C PRO A 19 10.20 -6.42 -12.70
N LYS A 20 10.33 -7.75 -12.58
CA LYS A 20 11.64 -8.42 -12.49
C LYS A 20 12.53 -8.16 -13.71
N ILE A 21 11.94 -7.87 -14.87
CA ILE A 21 12.66 -7.47 -16.09
C ILE A 21 13.05 -5.99 -16.00
N ILE A 22 12.13 -5.12 -15.61
CA ILE A 22 12.35 -3.67 -15.50
C ILE A 22 13.45 -3.34 -14.48
N TYR A 23 13.42 -3.97 -13.30
CA TYR A 23 14.35 -3.73 -12.21
C TYR A 23 15.55 -4.70 -12.19
N MET A 24 15.79 -5.46 -13.27
CA MET A 24 16.82 -6.52 -13.28
C MET A 24 18.23 -6.02 -12.86
N ASN A 25 18.54 -4.76 -13.13
CA ASN A 25 19.81 -4.13 -12.79
C ASN A 25 19.68 -3.06 -11.69
N ASP A 26 18.54 -2.99 -11.01
CA ASP A 26 18.33 -2.05 -9.90
C ASP A 26 18.75 -2.73 -8.58
N PRO A 27 19.77 -2.21 -7.87
CA PRO A 27 20.27 -2.83 -6.64
C PRO A 27 19.42 -2.49 -5.41
N VAL A 28 18.42 -1.60 -5.52
CA VAL A 28 17.61 -1.08 -4.43
C VAL A 28 16.23 -1.74 -4.40
N TRP A 29 15.71 -2.11 -5.57
CA TRP A 29 14.38 -2.69 -5.68
C TRP A 29 14.26 -4.05 -4.98
N VAL A 30 13.21 -4.17 -4.16
CA VAL A 30 12.82 -5.42 -3.49
C VAL A 30 11.65 -6.04 -4.24
N CYS A 31 11.82 -7.27 -4.72
CA CYS A 31 10.78 -7.97 -5.46
C CYS A 31 9.62 -8.39 -4.53
N PRO A 32 8.37 -7.97 -4.80
CA PRO A 32 7.21 -8.49 -4.08
C PRO A 32 7.03 -9.99 -4.29
N LEU A 33 6.37 -10.66 -3.34
CA LEU A 33 6.01 -12.06 -3.47
C LEU A 33 4.92 -12.23 -4.54
N ASP A 34 5.19 -13.04 -5.56
CA ASP A 34 4.24 -13.29 -6.66
C ASP A 34 2.86 -13.73 -6.15
N ARG A 35 2.82 -14.53 -5.07
CA ARG A 35 1.57 -15.01 -4.46
C ARG A 35 0.73 -13.88 -3.90
N ASP A 36 1.36 -12.86 -3.32
CA ASP A 36 0.65 -11.74 -2.71
C ASP A 36 0.03 -10.89 -3.81
N ILE A 37 0.78 -10.63 -4.89
CA ILE A 37 0.29 -9.92 -6.08
C ILE A 37 -0.85 -10.69 -6.75
N ASP A 38 -0.71 -12.00 -6.97
CA ASP A 38 -1.76 -12.81 -7.59
C ASP A 38 -3.02 -12.85 -6.71
N SER A 39 -2.89 -12.88 -5.38
CA SER A 39 -4.03 -12.92 -4.47
C SER A 39 -4.94 -11.70 -4.55
N ILE A 40 -4.41 -10.53 -4.96
CA ILE A 40 -5.17 -9.30 -5.15
C ILE A 40 -6.20 -9.45 -6.27
N PHE A 41 -5.91 -10.27 -7.28
CA PHE A 41 -6.76 -10.51 -8.45
C PHE A 41 -7.53 -11.83 -8.37
N GLU A 42 -7.57 -12.47 -7.20
CA GLU A 42 -8.36 -13.68 -6.95
C GLU A 42 -9.62 -13.34 -6.15
N PRO A 43 -10.84 -13.43 -6.75
CA PRO A 43 -12.10 -13.12 -6.05
C PRO A 43 -12.35 -13.92 -4.77
N SER A 44 -11.78 -15.12 -4.66
CA SER A 44 -11.88 -15.96 -3.45
C SER A 44 -10.96 -15.51 -2.30
N LYS A 45 -9.98 -14.64 -2.58
CA LYS A 45 -8.97 -14.17 -1.60
C LYS A 45 -9.08 -12.68 -1.30
N ASN A 46 -9.52 -11.88 -2.26
CA ASN A 46 -9.70 -10.44 -2.08
C ASN A 46 -11.20 -10.10 -1.90
N ALA A 47 -11.57 -9.64 -0.71
CA ALA A 47 -12.95 -9.33 -0.35
C ALA A 47 -13.53 -8.14 -1.12
N TYR A 48 -12.69 -7.30 -1.73
CA TYR A 48 -13.11 -6.15 -2.53
C TYR A 48 -13.89 -6.56 -3.79
N PHE A 49 -13.69 -7.77 -4.30
CA PHE A 49 -14.52 -8.30 -5.40
C PHE A 49 -16.00 -8.50 -5.03
N LYS A 50 -16.38 -8.40 -3.75
CA LYS A 50 -17.80 -8.39 -3.36
C LYS A 50 -18.51 -7.09 -3.76
N HIS A 51 -17.75 -6.01 -3.96
CA HIS A 51 -18.25 -4.66 -4.19
C HIS A 51 -17.33 -3.89 -5.14
N GLY A 52 -16.67 -4.59 -6.05
CA GLY A 52 -15.71 -4.01 -6.96
C GLY A 52 -15.35 -4.95 -8.10
N ASP A 53 -14.69 -4.42 -9.11
CA ASP A 53 -14.21 -5.14 -10.29
C ASP A 53 -12.76 -4.73 -10.56
N ALA A 54 -11.97 -5.64 -11.11
CA ALA A 54 -10.57 -5.38 -11.43
C ALA A 54 -10.14 -6.21 -12.63
N THR A 55 -9.32 -5.59 -13.48
CA THR A 55 -8.63 -6.29 -14.57
C THR A 55 -7.19 -5.82 -14.66
N ARG A 56 -6.39 -6.50 -15.48
CA ARG A 56 -4.98 -6.18 -15.68
C ARG A 56 -4.49 -6.61 -17.06
N TRP A 57 -3.48 -5.91 -17.55
CA TRP A 57 -2.87 -6.14 -18.86
C TRP A 57 -1.37 -6.24 -18.76
N ILE A 58 -0.79 -6.91 -19.76
CA ILE A 58 0.64 -6.88 -20.08
C ILE A 58 0.83 -6.33 -21.49
N LEU A 59 1.97 -5.70 -21.72
CA LEU A 59 2.38 -5.17 -23.02
C LEU A 59 3.62 -5.92 -23.50
N ARG A 60 3.57 -6.36 -24.77
CA ARG A 60 4.71 -6.95 -25.46
C ARG A 60 5.17 -6.11 -26.65
N ASP A 61 6.46 -6.09 -26.92
CA ASP A 61 7.00 -5.51 -28.15
C ASP A 61 6.75 -6.43 -29.37
N SER A 62 7.22 -6.01 -30.55
CA SER A 62 7.09 -6.80 -31.80
C SER A 62 7.85 -8.12 -31.77
N SER A 63 8.87 -8.26 -30.92
CA SER A 63 9.63 -9.49 -30.72
C SER A 63 9.05 -10.41 -29.64
N GLY A 64 7.95 -9.99 -29.00
CA GLY A 64 7.28 -10.72 -27.94
C GLY A 64 7.88 -10.51 -26.54
N ARG A 65 8.83 -9.57 -26.37
CA ARG A 65 9.40 -9.25 -25.06
C ARG A 65 8.39 -8.47 -24.21
N LEU A 66 8.34 -8.79 -22.92
CA LEU A 66 7.52 -8.07 -21.94
C LEU A 66 8.12 -6.68 -21.68
N ILE A 67 7.34 -5.63 -21.93
CA ILE A 67 7.80 -4.23 -21.82
C ILE A 67 6.94 -3.38 -20.90
N GLY A 68 5.84 -3.93 -20.37
CA GLY A 68 5.08 -3.27 -19.32
C GLY A 68 3.84 -4.02 -18.88
N ARG A 69 3.20 -3.51 -17.83
CA ARG A 69 1.95 -4.02 -17.25
C ARG A 69 1.18 -2.87 -16.60
N VAL A 70 -0.12 -3.07 -16.40
CA VAL A 70 -0.98 -2.15 -15.64
C VAL A 70 -2.21 -2.91 -15.15
N ALA A 71 -2.80 -2.48 -14.05
CA ALA A 71 -4.10 -2.93 -13.57
C ALA A 71 -5.06 -1.74 -13.46
N ALA A 72 -6.34 -2.00 -13.68
CA ALA A 72 -7.42 -1.05 -13.44
C ALA A 72 -8.48 -1.70 -12.55
N PHE A 73 -9.12 -0.91 -11.71
CA PHE A 73 -10.12 -1.41 -10.76
C PHE A 73 -11.12 -0.35 -10.36
N ILE A 74 -12.26 -0.80 -9.85
CA ILE A 74 -13.31 0.04 -9.26
C ILE A 74 -13.69 -0.59 -7.93
N ASP A 75 -13.72 0.24 -6.90
CA ASP A 75 -14.42 -0.04 -5.65
C ASP A 75 -15.73 0.74 -5.67
N PHE A 76 -16.87 0.05 -5.76
CA PHE A 76 -18.19 0.68 -5.87
C PHE A 76 -18.62 1.35 -4.55
N ASN A 77 -17.98 1.03 -3.42
CA ASN A 77 -18.27 1.72 -2.15
C ASN A 77 -17.65 3.12 -2.13
N THR A 78 -16.52 3.32 -2.79
CA THR A 78 -15.75 4.58 -2.72
C THR A 78 -15.77 5.38 -4.03
N SER A 79 -16.07 4.75 -5.17
CA SER A 79 -15.99 5.41 -6.48
C SER A 79 -16.87 6.65 -6.63
N SER A 80 -18.00 6.71 -5.92
CA SER A 80 -18.96 7.83 -5.97
C SER A 80 -18.79 8.85 -4.84
N THR A 81 -17.70 8.77 -4.08
CA THR A 81 -17.51 9.60 -2.87
C THR A 81 -16.77 10.91 -3.13
N TRP A 82 -16.13 11.03 -4.29
CA TRP A 82 -15.55 12.27 -4.79
C TRP A 82 -16.54 13.02 -5.69
N ASP A 83 -16.23 14.28 -6.03
CA ASP A 83 -17.07 15.12 -6.91
C ASP A 83 -17.35 14.46 -8.28
N GLN A 84 -16.46 13.57 -8.73
CA GLN A 84 -16.58 12.82 -9.97
C GLN A 84 -16.34 11.33 -9.72
N PRO A 85 -17.11 10.42 -10.37
CA PRO A 85 -16.89 8.99 -10.28
C PRO A 85 -15.44 8.61 -10.61
N THR A 86 -14.72 8.07 -9.64
CA THR A 86 -13.28 7.83 -9.75
C THR A 86 -12.98 6.35 -9.58
N GLY A 87 -12.23 5.77 -10.54
CA GLY A 87 -11.67 4.44 -10.40
C GLY A 87 -10.15 4.46 -10.27
N GLY A 88 -9.56 3.30 -10.02
CA GLY A 88 -8.14 3.18 -9.69
C GLY A 88 -7.31 2.53 -10.80
N MET A 89 -6.04 2.89 -10.85
CA MET A 89 -5.02 2.29 -11.70
C MET A 89 -3.75 2.01 -10.90
N GLY A 90 -3.19 0.82 -11.08
CA GLY A 90 -2.14 0.28 -10.22
C GLY A 90 -1.21 -0.69 -10.91
N PHE A 91 -0.21 -1.18 -10.16
CA PHE A 91 0.79 -2.13 -10.63
C PHE A 91 1.49 -1.73 -11.94
N PHE A 92 1.52 -0.43 -12.25
CA PHE A 92 2.12 0.07 -13.48
C PHE A 92 3.62 -0.24 -13.48
N GLU A 93 4.07 -0.93 -14.52
CA GLU A 93 5.48 -1.05 -14.84
C GLU A 93 5.62 -0.85 -16.34
N CYS A 94 6.63 -0.10 -16.77
CA CYS A 94 6.91 0.11 -18.17
C CYS A 94 8.40 0.37 -18.35
N ILE A 95 8.93 0.07 -19.54
CA ILE A 95 10.19 0.62 -20.00
C ILE A 95 10.08 2.15 -20.16
N ASP A 96 11.20 2.87 -20.25
CA ASP A 96 11.21 4.32 -20.50
C ASP A 96 10.79 4.65 -21.95
N SER A 97 9.49 4.52 -22.23
CA SER A 97 8.86 4.83 -23.50
C SER A 97 7.46 5.40 -23.26
N PRO A 98 7.24 6.69 -23.60
CA PRO A 98 5.91 7.29 -23.56
C PRO A 98 4.88 6.51 -24.37
N GLU A 99 5.26 5.98 -25.53
CA GLU A 99 4.36 5.22 -26.40
C GLU A 99 3.86 3.94 -25.72
N ALA A 100 4.76 3.22 -25.04
CA ALA A 100 4.40 2.01 -24.29
C ALA A 100 3.57 2.34 -23.04
N ALA A 101 3.95 3.39 -22.31
CA ALA A 101 3.23 3.84 -21.14
C ALA A 101 1.80 4.30 -21.48
N PHE A 102 1.64 5.07 -22.55
CA PHE A 102 0.33 5.60 -22.96
C PHE A 102 -0.60 4.47 -23.41
N MET A 103 -0.10 3.44 -24.11
CA MET A 103 -0.92 2.27 -24.42
C MET A 103 -1.47 1.55 -23.17
N LEU A 104 -0.68 1.51 -22.09
CA LEU A 104 -1.11 0.93 -20.81
C LEU A 104 -2.12 1.85 -20.11
N PHE A 105 -1.85 3.15 -20.03
CA PHE A 105 -2.75 4.12 -19.41
C PHE A 105 -4.07 4.25 -20.17
N ASP A 106 -4.06 4.19 -21.50
CA ASP A 106 -5.26 4.18 -22.34
C ASP A 106 -6.11 2.94 -22.07
N ALA A 107 -5.49 1.77 -21.88
CA ALA A 107 -6.21 0.54 -21.56
C ALA A 107 -6.95 0.66 -20.22
N ALA A 108 -6.27 1.18 -19.19
CA ALA A 108 -6.88 1.45 -17.90
C ALA A 108 -8.00 2.49 -18.01
N ARG A 109 -7.73 3.66 -18.63
CA ARG A 109 -8.71 4.72 -18.84
C ARG A 109 -9.96 4.21 -19.55
N ASN A 110 -9.80 3.51 -20.67
CA ASN A 110 -10.93 3.04 -21.47
C ASN A 110 -11.79 2.04 -20.68
N TRP A 111 -11.18 1.12 -19.95
CA TRP A 111 -11.91 0.16 -19.11
C TRP A 111 -12.71 0.84 -17.99
N LEU A 112 -12.15 1.90 -17.40
CA LEU A 112 -12.80 2.72 -16.37
C LEU A 112 -13.95 3.54 -16.97
N THR A 113 -13.73 4.18 -18.12
CA THR A 113 -14.74 4.96 -18.84
C THR A 113 -15.92 4.10 -19.28
N GLU A 114 -15.69 2.88 -19.79
CA GLU A 114 -16.74 1.93 -20.14
C GLU A 114 -17.63 1.53 -18.96
N ARG A 115 -17.13 1.73 -17.72
CA ARG A 115 -17.83 1.46 -16.46
C ARG A 115 -18.31 2.73 -15.75
N GLY A 116 -18.34 3.86 -16.46
CA GLY A 116 -18.90 5.11 -15.96
C GLY A 116 -18.00 5.89 -15.01
N MET A 117 -16.71 5.56 -14.95
CA MET A 117 -15.74 6.39 -14.22
C MET A 117 -15.32 7.58 -15.09
N GLU A 118 -15.29 8.75 -14.48
CA GLU A 118 -14.92 10.03 -15.11
C GLU A 118 -13.47 10.42 -14.77
N ALA A 119 -12.87 9.77 -13.78
CA ALA A 119 -11.50 9.99 -13.35
C ALA A 119 -10.75 8.70 -13.02
N MET A 120 -9.43 8.79 -13.06
CA MET A 120 -8.51 7.69 -12.78
C MET A 120 -7.47 8.16 -11.76
N ASP A 121 -7.52 7.59 -10.55
CA ASP A 121 -6.50 7.77 -9.51
C ASP A 121 -5.42 6.70 -9.67
N GLY A 122 -4.15 7.08 -9.50
CA GLY A 122 -3.05 6.14 -9.63
C GLY A 122 -1.65 6.77 -9.55
N PRO A 123 -0.64 5.96 -9.20
CA PRO A 123 -0.74 4.52 -8.97
C PRO A 123 -1.24 4.19 -7.55
N ILE A 124 -2.29 3.38 -7.46
CA ILE A 124 -2.92 2.86 -6.22
C ILE A 124 -3.30 1.39 -6.44
N ASN A 125 -3.72 0.64 -5.41
CA ASN A 125 -4.04 -0.79 -5.54
C ASN A 125 -5.47 -1.16 -5.15
N PHE A 126 -5.95 -2.26 -5.74
CA PHE A 126 -7.28 -2.80 -5.46
C PHE A 126 -7.32 -3.50 -4.10
N GLY A 127 -7.73 -2.74 -3.08
CA GLY A 127 -7.80 -3.20 -1.71
C GLY A 127 -7.61 -2.04 -0.75
N GLU A 128 -7.08 -2.38 0.42
CA GLU A 128 -6.78 -1.41 1.47
C GLU A 128 -5.68 -0.43 1.04
N THR A 129 -5.66 0.73 1.71
CA THR A 129 -4.72 1.84 1.43
C THR A 129 -3.34 1.65 2.08
N ASP A 130 -2.90 0.40 2.23
CA ASP A 130 -1.74 0.03 3.07
C ASP A 130 -0.49 -0.41 2.29
N LYS A 131 -0.61 -0.85 1.02
CA LYS A 131 0.49 -1.52 0.29
C LYS A 131 0.69 -1.04 -1.13
N TYR A 132 1.92 -0.63 -1.47
CA TYR A 132 2.36 -0.19 -2.80
C TYR A 132 1.50 0.93 -3.41
N TRP A 133 1.04 1.87 -2.57
CA TRP A 133 0.33 3.07 -2.98
C TRP A 133 1.28 4.23 -3.25
N GLY A 134 0.96 5.03 -4.26
CA GLY A 134 1.69 6.23 -4.62
C GLY A 134 2.85 5.98 -5.58
N LEU A 135 3.30 7.07 -6.20
CA LEU A 135 4.44 7.09 -7.10
C LEU A 135 5.65 7.67 -6.36
N LEU A 136 6.76 6.94 -6.35
CA LEU A 136 8.02 7.44 -5.80
C LEU A 136 8.58 8.55 -6.70
N VAL A 137 8.74 9.75 -6.13
CA VAL A 137 9.23 10.95 -6.85
C VAL A 137 10.54 11.50 -6.31
N ASP A 138 10.97 11.08 -5.12
CA ASP A 138 12.21 11.52 -4.47
C ASP A 138 12.71 10.44 -3.48
N GLY A 139 13.96 10.56 -3.03
CA GLY A 139 14.62 9.66 -2.08
C GLY A 139 15.33 8.48 -2.75
N PHE A 140 14.60 7.70 -3.57
CA PHE A 140 15.13 6.51 -4.29
C PHE A 140 16.07 5.62 -3.46
N THR A 141 15.78 5.48 -2.16
CA THR A 141 16.49 4.61 -1.23
C THR A 141 15.77 3.27 -1.09
N HIS A 142 16.39 2.33 -0.37
CA HIS A 142 15.79 1.02 -0.08
C HIS A 142 14.36 1.20 0.48
N PRO A 143 13.32 0.69 -0.20
CA PRO A 143 11.97 0.80 0.30
C PRO A 143 11.83 -0.06 1.54
N THR A 144 10.98 0.36 2.47
CA THR A 144 10.53 -0.52 3.54
C THR A 144 9.51 -1.51 2.98
N PHE A 145 9.31 -2.61 3.69
CA PHE A 145 8.25 -3.59 3.41
C PHE A 145 6.93 -2.93 2.98
N GLU A 146 6.38 -3.41 1.86
CA GLU A 146 5.10 -2.98 1.28
C GLU A 146 4.99 -1.51 0.81
N VAL A 147 6.09 -0.75 0.80
CA VAL A 147 6.12 0.60 0.22
C VAL A 147 6.47 0.55 -1.26
N ALA A 148 5.83 1.39 -2.07
CA ALA A 148 6.10 1.48 -3.50
C ALA A 148 7.53 1.97 -3.76
N TYR A 149 8.20 1.32 -4.71
CA TYR A 149 9.47 1.78 -5.28
C TYR A 149 9.34 1.80 -6.80
N ASN A 150 9.76 2.89 -7.43
CA ASN A 150 9.62 3.10 -8.87
C ASN A 150 10.90 3.70 -9.47
N PRO A 151 11.19 3.46 -10.75
CA PRO A 151 12.29 4.11 -11.44
C PRO A 151 12.07 5.62 -11.55
N PRO A 152 13.14 6.44 -11.50
CA PRO A 152 13.02 7.90 -11.54
C PRO A 152 12.28 8.46 -12.77
N TYR A 153 12.29 7.75 -13.90
CA TYR A 153 11.63 8.21 -15.12
C TYR A 153 10.10 8.08 -15.10
N TYR A 154 9.51 7.37 -14.13
CA TYR A 154 8.06 7.15 -14.09
C TYR A 154 7.29 8.45 -13.92
N ILE A 155 7.76 9.39 -13.10
CA ILE A 155 7.09 10.69 -12.92
C ILE A 155 6.84 11.38 -14.26
N LYS A 156 7.83 11.36 -15.16
CA LYS A 156 7.71 11.95 -16.48
C LYS A 156 6.66 11.25 -17.35
N LEU A 157 6.56 9.92 -17.26
CA LEU A 157 5.55 9.16 -18.01
C LEU A 157 4.13 9.52 -17.54
N PHE A 158 3.91 9.60 -16.23
CA PHE A 158 2.63 9.98 -15.64
C PHE A 158 2.26 11.42 -16.01
N GLU A 159 3.15 12.38 -15.79
CA GLU A 159 2.91 13.80 -16.09
C GLU A 159 2.68 14.03 -17.59
N SER A 160 3.43 13.36 -18.46
CA SER A 160 3.28 13.49 -19.92
C SER A 160 1.96 12.96 -20.44
N TYR A 161 1.35 11.97 -19.77
CA TYR A 161 0.03 11.46 -20.12
C TYR A 161 -1.10 12.39 -19.64
N GLY A 162 -0.85 13.15 -18.56
CA GLY A 162 -1.81 14.11 -17.99
C GLY A 162 -2.17 13.87 -16.51
N PHE A 163 -1.49 12.94 -15.83
CA PHE A 163 -1.65 12.80 -14.37
C PHE A 163 -1.16 14.07 -13.67
N LYS A 164 -1.83 14.38 -12.55
CA LYS A 164 -1.47 15.50 -11.67
C LYS A 164 -1.33 14.99 -10.24
N LYS A 165 -0.48 15.65 -9.47
CA LYS A 165 -0.35 15.35 -8.03
C LYS A 165 -1.69 15.55 -7.33
N PHE A 166 -2.21 14.48 -6.74
CA PHE A 166 -3.42 14.52 -5.93
C PHE A 166 -3.11 14.86 -4.46
N TYR A 167 -2.23 14.11 -3.81
CA TYR A 167 -1.68 14.42 -2.49
C TYR A 167 -0.21 13.95 -2.39
N GLY A 168 0.45 14.24 -1.27
CA GLY A 168 1.83 13.82 -1.01
C GLY A 168 1.95 12.94 0.23
N MET A 169 2.82 11.94 0.15
CA MET A 169 3.25 11.14 1.29
C MET A 169 4.75 11.32 1.49
N THR A 170 5.21 11.27 2.74
CA THR A 170 6.64 11.39 3.06
C THR A 170 7.01 10.26 4.00
N GLY A 171 7.95 9.43 3.56
CA GLY A 171 8.63 8.45 4.41
C GLY A 171 9.84 9.07 5.09
N PHE A 172 10.18 8.57 6.26
CA PHE A 172 11.37 8.98 7.01
C PHE A 172 12.17 7.75 7.39
N LEU A 173 13.49 7.82 7.21
CA LEU A 173 14.42 6.83 7.73
C LEU A 173 14.92 7.30 9.09
N PHE A 174 14.74 6.47 10.11
CA PHE A 174 15.31 6.69 11.44
C PHE A 174 16.41 5.67 11.71
N ASP A 175 17.67 6.11 11.68
CA ASP A 175 18.80 5.24 12.03
C ASP A 175 18.89 5.07 13.54
N ILE A 176 18.36 3.94 14.02
CA ILE A 176 18.40 3.57 15.44
C ILE A 176 19.85 3.45 15.94
N LYS A 177 20.81 3.06 15.08
CA LYS A 177 22.23 2.90 15.46
C LYS A 177 22.92 4.23 15.69
N ALA A 178 22.49 5.29 15.01
CA ALA A 178 22.94 6.66 15.28
C ALA A 178 22.43 7.20 16.63
N GLY A 179 21.47 6.51 17.25
CA GLY A 179 20.86 6.89 18.52
C GLY A 179 19.75 7.93 18.35
N ALA A 180 18.84 7.96 19.33
CA ALA A 180 17.77 8.93 19.31
C ALA A 180 18.28 10.35 19.64
N PRO A 181 17.79 11.40 18.94
CA PRO A 181 18.03 12.79 19.32
C PRO A 181 17.83 13.03 20.82
N GLU A 182 18.72 13.81 21.43
CA GLU A 182 18.72 14.08 22.88
C GLU A 182 17.37 14.60 23.40
N ARG A 183 16.64 15.34 22.56
CA ARG A 183 15.28 15.80 22.86
C ARG A 183 14.32 14.63 23.14
N PHE A 184 14.34 13.57 22.34
CA PHE A 184 13.48 12.40 22.54
C PHE A 184 13.87 11.64 23.80
N ARG A 185 15.18 11.50 24.06
CA ARG A 185 15.70 10.86 25.27
C ARG A 185 15.21 11.56 26.54
N LYS A 186 15.31 12.89 26.60
CA LYS A 186 14.80 13.70 27.73
C LYS A 186 13.29 13.57 27.95
N ILE A 187 12.50 13.54 26.88
CA ILE A 187 11.05 13.34 26.96
C ILE A 187 10.74 11.95 27.50
N ALA A 188 11.41 10.91 26.98
CA ALA A 188 11.23 9.54 27.44
C ALA A 188 11.57 9.39 28.94
N GLU A 189 12.71 9.94 29.39
CA GLU A 189 13.10 9.93 30.81
C GLU A 189 12.08 10.66 31.70
N TRP A 190 11.55 11.79 31.24
CA TRP A 190 10.56 12.54 31.99
C TRP A 190 9.22 11.79 32.12
N ILE A 191 8.76 11.14 31.05
CA ILE A 191 7.49 10.39 31.06
C ILE A 191 7.62 9.11 31.88
N THR A 192 8.70 8.35 31.70
CA THR A 192 8.93 7.08 32.41
C THR A 192 9.05 7.22 33.94
N ARG A 193 9.40 8.42 34.44
CA ARG A 193 9.41 8.74 35.88
C ARG A 193 8.03 8.99 36.49
N LYS A 194 6.98 9.14 35.67
CA LYS A 194 5.62 9.42 36.16
C LYS A 194 4.87 8.12 36.43
N PRO A 195 4.39 7.88 37.67
CA PRO A 195 3.72 6.63 38.03
C PRO A 195 2.34 6.45 37.36
N ASP A 196 1.75 7.51 36.85
CA ASP A 196 0.48 7.45 36.13
C ASP A 196 0.62 6.86 34.71
N TYR A 197 1.84 6.78 34.18
CA TYR A 197 2.11 6.21 32.86
C TYR A 197 2.56 4.76 32.97
N GLU A 198 2.05 3.94 32.06
CA GLU A 198 2.42 2.54 31.93
C GLU A 198 2.59 2.20 30.44
N PHE A 199 3.55 1.34 30.11
CA PHE A 199 3.83 0.91 28.73
C PHE A 199 3.82 -0.60 28.70
N ARG A 200 2.98 -1.19 27.84
CA ARG A 200 2.86 -2.65 27.70
C ARG A 200 3.12 -3.04 26.26
N HIS A 201 3.99 -4.03 26.06
CA HIS A 201 4.11 -4.68 24.77
C HIS A 201 3.00 -5.73 24.60
N PHE A 202 2.68 -6.06 23.35
CA PHE A 202 1.63 -7.01 23.02
C PHE A 202 1.91 -8.40 23.60
N ARG A 203 0.84 -9.07 24.04
CA ARG A 203 0.89 -10.45 24.53
C ARG A 203 -0.31 -11.24 24.02
N TRP A 204 -0.03 -12.44 23.51
CA TRP A 204 -1.07 -13.32 22.97
C TRP A 204 -2.11 -13.76 24.00
N ASP A 205 -1.71 -13.94 25.27
CA ASP A 205 -2.62 -14.32 26.36
C ASP A 205 -3.61 -13.21 26.74
N ARG A 206 -3.35 -11.96 26.34
CA ARG A 206 -4.23 -10.80 26.53
C ARG A 206 -4.66 -10.15 25.21
N ALA A 207 -4.54 -10.88 24.10
CA ALA A 207 -4.69 -10.30 22.77
C ALA A 207 -6.02 -9.56 22.59
N ASN A 208 -7.13 -10.09 23.10
CA ASN A 208 -8.44 -9.45 22.97
C ASN A 208 -8.48 -8.07 23.66
N GLU A 209 -8.08 -8.01 24.94
CA GLU A 209 -8.01 -6.76 25.73
C GLU A 209 -7.13 -5.73 25.02
N MET A 210 -5.92 -6.13 24.63
CA MET A 210 -4.97 -5.21 24.01
C MET A 210 -5.41 -4.72 22.63
N MET A 211 -6.13 -5.54 21.86
CA MET A 211 -6.64 -5.12 20.55
C MET A 211 -7.90 -4.26 20.67
N ASP A 212 -8.70 -4.43 21.71
CA ASP A 212 -9.78 -3.49 22.04
C ASP A 212 -9.16 -2.12 22.41
N ASP A 213 -8.11 -2.08 23.24
CA ASP A 213 -7.35 -0.86 23.57
C ASP A 213 -6.72 -0.22 22.33
N PHE A 214 -6.12 -1.03 21.46
CA PHE A 214 -5.49 -0.56 20.22
C PHE A 214 -6.53 0.10 19.31
N ALA A 215 -7.68 -0.55 19.12
CA ALA A 215 -8.78 -0.03 18.34
C ALA A 215 -9.33 1.28 18.94
N GLU A 216 -9.44 1.41 20.27
CA GLU A 216 -9.86 2.66 20.92
C GLU A 216 -8.94 3.82 20.52
N VAL A 217 -7.63 3.66 20.70
CA VAL A 217 -6.65 4.71 20.42
C VAL A 217 -6.61 5.05 18.93
N PHE A 218 -6.55 4.04 18.06
CA PHE A 218 -6.52 4.24 16.60
C PHE A 218 -7.76 5.01 16.13
N ASN A 219 -8.94 4.58 16.57
CA ASN A 219 -10.21 5.20 16.16
C ASN A 219 -10.38 6.62 16.72
N GLN A 220 -9.75 6.97 17.84
CA GLN A 220 -9.73 8.34 18.35
C GLN A 220 -8.76 9.21 17.56
N ALA A 221 -7.54 8.72 17.29
CA ALA A 221 -6.52 9.47 16.57
C ALA A 221 -6.90 9.73 15.10
N TRP A 222 -7.56 8.77 14.44
CA TRP A 222 -8.04 8.92 13.05
C TRP A 222 -9.45 9.50 12.94
N ALA A 223 -10.04 9.98 14.05
CA ALA A 223 -11.38 10.55 14.06
C ALA A 223 -11.57 11.72 13.09
N SER A 224 -10.52 12.50 12.81
CA SER A 224 -10.56 13.59 11.82
C SER A 224 -10.68 13.11 10.38
N PHE A 225 -10.16 11.92 10.07
CA PHE A 225 -10.28 11.28 8.76
C PHE A 225 -11.62 10.55 8.58
N LYS A 226 -12.46 10.48 9.64
CA LYS A 226 -13.76 9.78 9.60
C LYS A 226 -14.83 10.40 8.72
N LYS A 227 -14.60 11.62 8.22
CA LYS A 227 -15.61 12.34 7.46
C LYS A 227 -15.84 11.76 6.06
N ASP A 228 -14.83 11.12 5.48
CA ASP A 228 -14.81 10.78 4.04
C ASP A 228 -14.51 9.29 3.78
N ASN A 229 -15.24 8.37 4.45
CA ASN A 229 -15.14 6.88 4.31
C ASN A 229 -14.17 6.14 5.25
N PHE A 230 -14.10 6.50 6.52
CA PHE A 230 -13.38 5.66 7.49
C PHE A 230 -14.32 4.62 8.12
N GLU A 231 -14.05 3.34 7.88
CA GLU A 231 -14.61 2.27 8.71
C GLU A 231 -13.81 2.17 10.02
N PRO A 232 -14.45 2.24 11.20
CA PRO A 232 -13.75 2.09 12.47
C PRO A 232 -13.01 0.76 12.54
N LEU A 233 -11.75 0.83 12.93
CA LEU A 233 -10.92 -0.35 13.13
C LEU A 233 -11.53 -1.20 14.24
N THR A 234 -11.72 -2.49 13.95
CA THR A 234 -12.29 -3.46 14.89
C THR A 234 -11.21 -4.40 15.43
N ARG A 235 -11.40 -4.91 16.65
CA ARG A 235 -10.55 -5.95 17.22
C ARG A 235 -10.36 -7.12 16.27
N ASP A 236 -11.45 -7.62 15.68
CA ASP A 236 -11.41 -8.83 14.85
C ASP A 236 -10.58 -8.62 13.58
N TYR A 237 -10.65 -7.43 12.99
CA TYR A 237 -9.78 -7.03 11.89
C TYR A 237 -8.31 -7.05 12.30
N ILE A 238 -7.95 -6.35 13.39
CA ILE A 238 -6.56 -6.28 13.86
C ILE A 238 -6.03 -7.68 14.20
N MET A 239 -6.82 -8.49 14.90
CA MET A 239 -6.48 -9.88 15.21
C MET A 239 -6.29 -10.73 13.96
N GLY A 240 -7.10 -10.52 12.92
CA GLY A 240 -6.93 -11.16 11.61
C GLY A 240 -5.58 -10.81 10.98
N THR A 241 -5.21 -9.53 11.00
CA THR A 241 -3.94 -9.02 10.49
C THR A 241 -2.76 -9.58 11.28
N LEU A 242 -2.78 -9.52 12.61
CA LEU A 242 -1.72 -10.07 13.47
C LEU A 242 -1.53 -11.59 13.27
N LYS A 243 -2.62 -12.34 13.09
CA LYS A 243 -2.53 -13.79 12.81
C LYS A 243 -1.90 -14.08 11.46
N LYS A 244 -2.21 -13.31 10.43
CA LYS A 244 -1.58 -13.44 9.10
C LYS A 244 -0.10 -13.06 9.15
N ALA A 245 0.23 -12.00 9.87
CA ALA A 245 1.59 -11.51 10.05
C ALA A 245 2.40 -12.30 11.10
N ARG A 246 1.84 -13.33 11.74
CA ARG A 246 2.47 -14.05 12.85
C ARG A 246 3.87 -14.60 12.54
N ILE A 247 4.14 -14.88 11.26
CA ILE A 247 5.43 -15.43 10.81
C ILE A 247 6.53 -14.36 10.81
N ILE A 248 6.16 -13.09 10.64
CA ILE A 248 7.10 -11.98 10.54
C ILE A 248 7.04 -11.07 11.77
N ILE A 249 5.96 -11.05 12.54
CA ILE A 249 5.76 -10.06 13.60
C ILE A 249 6.56 -10.39 14.86
N ASP A 250 7.18 -9.38 15.45
CA ASP A 250 7.72 -9.44 16.81
C ASP A 250 6.77 -8.70 17.77
N VAL A 251 6.31 -9.40 18.80
CA VAL A 251 5.38 -8.83 19.78
C VAL A 251 6.02 -7.71 20.62
N GLU A 252 7.36 -7.70 20.72
CA GLU A 252 8.12 -6.60 21.35
C GLU A 252 8.15 -5.32 20.50
N PHE A 253 7.63 -5.36 19.26
CA PHE A 253 7.47 -4.18 18.42
C PHE A 253 6.05 -3.62 18.39
N ILE A 254 5.15 -4.16 19.22
CA ILE A 254 3.79 -3.68 19.35
C ILE A 254 3.60 -3.18 20.78
N TRP A 255 3.43 -1.88 20.98
CA TRP A 255 3.30 -1.25 22.29
C TRP A 255 2.02 -0.43 22.40
N ILE A 256 1.46 -0.45 23.61
CA ILE A 256 0.36 0.43 24.01
C ILE A 256 0.82 1.19 25.25
N ALA A 257 0.70 2.52 25.20
CA ALA A 257 0.93 3.39 26.34
C ALA A 257 -0.40 3.70 27.03
N TYR A 258 -0.38 3.70 28.35
CA TYR A 258 -1.53 3.97 29.20
C TYR A 258 -1.24 5.18 30.09
N PHE A 259 -2.26 6.02 30.31
CA PHE A 259 -2.26 7.06 31.34
C PHE A 259 -3.44 6.81 32.27
N LYS A 260 -3.18 6.60 33.55
CA LYS A 260 -4.19 6.25 34.56
C LYS A 260 -5.09 5.08 34.11
N LYS A 261 -4.46 4.01 33.59
CA LYS A 261 -5.08 2.79 33.04
C LYS A 261 -5.91 2.96 31.75
N ARG A 262 -5.98 4.16 31.19
CA ARG A 262 -6.63 4.37 29.88
C ARG A 262 -5.58 4.30 28.77
N PRO A 263 -5.81 3.58 27.66
CA PRO A 263 -4.87 3.58 26.54
C PRO A 263 -4.86 4.96 25.88
N VAL A 264 -3.67 5.49 25.60
CA VAL A 264 -3.46 6.85 25.08
C VAL A 264 -2.53 6.94 23.88
N ALA A 265 -1.75 5.90 23.61
CA ALA A 265 -0.93 5.81 22.41
C ALA A 265 -0.71 4.34 22.02
N ILE A 266 -0.52 4.14 20.72
CA ILE A 266 -0.17 2.85 20.12
C ILE A 266 1.10 3.02 19.30
N PHE A 267 1.89 1.96 19.23
CA PHE A 267 3.08 1.88 18.39
C PHE A 267 3.18 0.46 17.85
N MET A 268 3.47 0.34 16.57
CA MET A 268 3.60 -0.94 15.89
C MET A 268 4.70 -0.81 14.84
N LEU A 269 5.67 -1.73 14.85
CA LEU A 269 6.62 -1.91 13.76
C LEU A 269 6.52 -3.33 13.21
N TYR A 270 6.57 -3.43 11.89
CA TYR A 270 6.88 -4.69 11.22
C TYR A 270 8.40 -4.77 11.06
N PRO A 271 9.03 -5.86 11.49
CA PRO A 271 10.43 -6.06 11.15
C PRO A 271 10.53 -6.29 9.64
N ASP A 272 11.49 -5.58 9.03
CA ASP A 272 11.91 -5.81 7.66
C ASP A 272 13.13 -6.74 7.69
N ALA A 273 13.19 -7.69 6.76
CA ALA A 273 14.15 -8.81 6.77
C ALA A 273 15.56 -8.40 6.31
#